data_AF-G0V2W3-F1
#
_entry.id   AF-G0V2W3-F1
#
_cell.length_a   1.000
_cell.length_b   1.000
_cell.length_c   1.000
_cell.angle_alpha   90.00
_cell.angle_beta   90.00
_cell.angle_gamma   90.00
#
_symmetry.space_group_name_H-M   'P 1'
#
loop_
_entity.id
_entity.type
_entity.pdbx_description
1 polymer ?
#
loop_
_entity_poly.entity_id
_entity_poly.type
_entity_poly.pdbx_seq_one_letter_code
_entity_poly.pdbx_strand_id
1 'polypeptide(L)'
;MCCPYNAQSCVQMAQHPRKLLWREEVPYGLSASQFGMALGLCGRVVDYVKYLRDIIGTELEFTGNVTTEHGVVTEPKSRSLYELLTGTAVSDGGFYVTEDRVLGCSPDGRIFEDAPQCQLEQRVLSQMYGCTGPKTSVSVRIPFRSMTERNVDADVSPLCSAGSLFASRPSRLLEIKSPFYALYDSTKRLCSPFGFPQQYMCQMQGQMAISNVDVCDFFVFLDHPTCQVVAWRVYRSTEFWNWARPKLLKVVEWIRDGPPDWLTRKFEFEAFDFSKIDVEPLVFPYNITMNTPILDDRRFPFFAKYTNPYVSTQRTAAQDAMLHILSSPLTRFLFDSNDAVAEYGDDQEDGSELSNQRLTMWFTTDQSTAVPFLSSCDALSMSAATSFDDCQGELLCIYRPLSFEEGILMCRVYSPGIPVCCDDKNGCNICLRKLRFYERELLSRIHPIMIPTEVQQSTVHSMAYSAASNGDVHSAKPRELSIESAFSIINIDEDSDASGYSSVEVIGSV
;
A
#
# COMPACT_ATOMS: atom_id res chain seq x y z
N MET A 1 -39.65 15.33 -19.47
CA MET A 1 -38.90 15.41 -18.20
C MET A 1 -37.71 14.49 -18.34
N CYS A 2 -36.53 15.04 -18.65
CA CYS A 2 -35.29 14.28 -18.73
C CYS A 2 -34.63 14.34 -17.35
N CYS A 3 -34.35 13.19 -16.75
CA CYS A 3 -33.55 13.11 -15.53
C CYS A 3 -32.17 13.73 -15.78
N PRO A 4 -31.70 14.67 -14.95
CA PRO A 4 -30.30 15.05 -14.96
C PRO A 4 -29.51 13.88 -14.39
N TYR A 5 -28.85 13.11 -15.24
CA TYR A 5 -27.79 12.22 -14.78
C TYR A 5 -26.73 13.10 -14.12
N ASN A 6 -26.49 12.84 -12.84
CA ASN A 6 -25.42 13.43 -12.05
C ASN A 6 -24.16 13.49 -12.91
N ALA A 7 -23.55 14.67 -13.00
CA ALA A 7 -22.14 14.80 -13.30
C ALA A 7 -21.40 14.10 -12.15
N GLN A 8 -21.35 12.78 -12.23
CA GLN A 8 -20.55 11.94 -11.36
C GLN A 8 -19.15 12.52 -11.42
N SER A 9 -18.70 12.98 -10.26
CA SER A 9 -17.30 13.16 -9.88
C SER A 9 -16.47 12.26 -10.77
N CYS A 10 -15.86 12.85 -11.80
CA CYS A 10 -14.85 12.16 -12.57
C CYS A 10 -13.82 11.82 -11.52
N VAL A 11 -13.72 10.54 -11.15
CA VAL A 11 -12.81 10.06 -10.11
C VAL A 11 -11.45 10.55 -10.54
N GLN A 12 -11.05 11.69 -9.96
CA GLN A 12 -9.73 12.26 -10.15
C GLN A 12 -8.84 11.13 -9.69
N MET A 13 -8.16 10.44 -10.62
CA MET A 13 -7.18 9.39 -10.30
C MET A 13 -6.46 9.88 -9.06
N ALA A 14 -6.44 9.12 -7.96
CA ALA A 14 -6.01 9.61 -6.65
C ALA A 14 -4.59 10.18 -6.74
N GLN A 15 -4.48 11.44 -7.13
CA GLN A 15 -3.24 12.14 -7.35
C GLN A 15 -3.01 12.90 -6.08
N HIS A 16 -1.83 12.69 -5.49
CA HIS A 16 -1.41 13.41 -4.31
C HIS A 16 -1.67 14.93 -4.52
N PRO A 17 -2.41 15.62 -3.62
CA PRO A 17 -2.85 17.01 -3.86
C PRO A 17 -1.71 17.97 -4.25
N ARG A 18 -0.53 17.81 -3.63
CA ARG A 18 0.68 18.57 -3.98
C ARG A 18 1.16 18.39 -5.43
N LYS A 19 0.91 17.24 -6.06
CA LYS A 19 1.22 17.00 -7.46
C LYS A 19 0.33 17.84 -8.38
N LEU A 20 -0.95 17.99 -8.03
CA LEU A 20 -1.89 18.83 -8.77
C LEU A 20 -1.46 20.31 -8.69
N LEU A 21 -1.18 20.79 -7.48
CA LEU A 21 -0.64 22.15 -7.27
C LEU A 21 0.67 22.39 -8.05
N TRP A 22 1.58 21.41 -8.02
CA TRP A 22 2.82 21.50 -8.78
C TRP A 22 2.58 21.52 -10.30
N ARG A 23 1.59 20.79 -10.81
CA ARG A 23 1.22 20.80 -12.23
C ARG A 23 0.65 22.14 -12.66
N GLU A 24 -0.11 22.80 -11.80
CA GLU A 24 -0.62 24.14 -12.03
C GLU A 24 0.52 25.18 -12.05
N GLU A 25 1.46 25.08 -11.10
CA GLU A 25 2.62 25.98 -11.03
C GLU A 25 3.63 25.75 -12.17
N VAL A 26 3.83 24.49 -12.58
CA VAL A 26 4.86 24.07 -13.53
C VAL A 26 4.25 23.14 -14.60
N PRO A 27 3.41 23.67 -15.52
CA PRO A 27 2.66 22.86 -16.48
C PRO A 27 3.56 22.06 -17.45
N TYR A 28 4.76 22.55 -17.71
CA TYR A 28 5.78 21.89 -18.54
C TYR A 28 6.67 20.91 -17.77
N GLY A 29 6.48 20.75 -16.46
CA GLY A 29 7.25 19.85 -15.62
C GLY A 29 7.03 18.39 -15.99
N LEU A 30 8.00 17.52 -15.70
CA LEU A 30 7.88 16.08 -15.94
C LEU A 30 7.78 15.31 -14.63
N SER A 31 6.78 14.43 -14.52
CA SER A 31 6.69 13.48 -13.40
C SER A 31 7.48 12.21 -13.71
N ALA A 32 7.99 11.49 -12.71
CA ALA A 32 8.80 10.29 -12.91
C ALA A 32 8.15 9.23 -13.83
N SER A 33 6.82 9.05 -13.75
CA SER A 33 6.07 8.15 -14.64
C SER A 33 6.16 8.50 -16.13
N GLN A 34 6.57 9.73 -16.46
CA GLN A 34 6.75 10.22 -17.82
C GLN A 34 8.17 10.04 -18.34
N PHE A 35 9.15 9.73 -17.48
CA PHE A 35 10.56 9.74 -17.86
C PHE A 35 10.86 8.72 -18.97
N GLY A 36 10.25 7.55 -18.94
CA GLY A 36 10.42 6.55 -20.01
C GLY A 36 9.97 7.05 -21.38
N MET A 37 8.86 7.79 -21.46
CA MET A 37 8.38 8.38 -22.72
C MET A 37 9.28 9.55 -23.16
N ALA A 38 9.64 10.43 -22.21
CA ALA A 38 10.54 11.56 -22.47
C ALA A 38 11.91 11.11 -22.97
N LEU A 39 12.40 9.95 -22.52
CA LEU A 39 13.67 9.36 -22.95
C LEU A 39 13.54 8.48 -24.22
N GLY A 40 12.33 8.34 -24.80
CA GLY A 40 12.10 7.62 -26.05
C GLY A 40 11.97 6.10 -25.93
N LEU A 41 11.68 5.56 -24.74
CA LEU A 41 11.58 4.10 -24.50
C LEU A 41 10.17 3.56 -24.81
N CYS A 42 9.16 4.42 -24.83
CA CYS A 42 7.76 4.06 -25.10
C CYS A 42 7.15 5.00 -26.16
N GLY A 43 7.85 5.20 -27.27
CA GLY A 43 7.44 6.07 -28.36
C GLY A 43 8.55 7.01 -28.81
N ARG A 44 8.22 7.97 -29.68
CA ARG A 44 9.18 8.96 -30.19
C ARG A 44 9.15 10.21 -29.33
N VAL A 45 10.32 10.74 -29.01
CA VAL A 45 10.45 11.95 -28.17
C VAL A 45 9.69 13.14 -28.79
N VAL A 46 9.76 13.33 -30.11
CA VAL A 46 9.03 14.43 -30.78
C VAL A 46 7.52 14.31 -30.66
N ASP A 47 6.97 13.09 -30.76
CA ASP A 47 5.53 12.87 -30.65
C ASP A 47 5.08 13.10 -29.19
N TYR A 48 5.94 12.76 -28.22
CA TYR A 48 5.69 13.02 -26.80
C TYR A 48 5.73 14.52 -26.44
N VAL A 49 6.73 15.26 -26.93
CA VAL A 49 6.80 16.73 -26.75
C VAL A 49 5.57 17.40 -27.36
N LYS A 50 5.16 16.98 -28.56
CA LYS A 50 3.96 17.48 -29.21
C LYS A 50 2.70 17.21 -28.38
N TYR A 51 2.57 16.00 -27.86
CA TYR A 51 1.44 15.64 -26.98
C TYR A 51 1.36 16.55 -25.75
N LEU A 52 2.46 16.76 -25.03
CA LEU A 52 2.43 17.60 -23.83
C LEU A 52 2.14 19.08 -24.11
N ARG A 53 2.53 19.60 -25.28
CA ARG A 53 2.31 21.00 -25.64
C ARG A 53 0.94 21.28 -26.23
N ASP A 54 0.50 20.40 -27.12
CA ASP A 54 -0.64 20.68 -28.00
C ASP A 54 -1.92 19.95 -27.53
N ILE A 55 -1.80 18.95 -26.66
CA ILE A 55 -2.92 18.06 -26.28
C ILE A 55 -3.27 18.14 -24.78
N ILE A 56 -2.29 18.23 -23.88
CA ILE A 56 -2.58 18.39 -22.43
C ILE A 56 -3.32 19.71 -22.19
N GLY A 57 -4.37 19.66 -21.37
CA GLY A 57 -5.28 20.79 -21.13
C GLY A 57 -6.35 20.98 -22.20
N THR A 58 -6.42 20.10 -23.20
CA THR A 58 -7.48 20.09 -24.22
C THR A 58 -8.44 18.92 -24.00
N GLU A 59 -9.57 18.90 -24.70
CA GLU A 59 -10.52 17.78 -24.73
C GLU A 59 -9.93 16.47 -25.29
N LEU A 60 -8.77 16.54 -25.95
CA LEU A 60 -8.05 15.38 -26.47
C LEU A 60 -7.08 14.77 -25.46
N GLU A 61 -6.94 15.38 -24.27
CA GLU A 61 -6.13 14.84 -23.19
C GLU A 61 -6.59 13.43 -22.79
N PHE A 62 -5.63 12.56 -22.50
CA PHE A 62 -5.95 11.21 -22.04
C PHE A 62 -6.40 11.29 -20.58
N THR A 63 -7.70 11.15 -20.35
CA THR A 63 -8.32 11.22 -19.01
C THR A 63 -8.33 9.88 -18.27
N GLY A 64 -7.88 8.80 -18.92
CA GLY A 64 -7.87 7.45 -18.37
C GLY A 64 -8.51 6.42 -19.29
N ASN A 65 -8.33 5.15 -18.95
CA ASN A 65 -9.05 4.04 -19.55
C ASN A 65 -9.34 2.99 -18.46
N VAL A 66 -10.03 1.91 -18.82
CA VAL A 66 -10.38 0.80 -17.90
C VAL A 66 -9.13 0.20 -17.23
N THR A 67 -7.97 0.18 -17.89
CA THR A 67 -6.72 -0.30 -17.29
C THR A 67 -6.21 0.66 -16.20
N THR A 68 -6.32 1.97 -16.43
CA THR A 68 -5.95 2.98 -15.44
C THR A 68 -6.87 2.93 -14.21
N GLU A 69 -8.18 2.84 -14.44
CA GLU A 69 -9.19 2.70 -13.38
C GLU A 69 -8.96 1.42 -12.57
N HIS A 70 -8.71 0.29 -13.24
CA HIS A 70 -8.35 -0.96 -12.58
C HIS A 70 -7.10 -0.82 -11.70
N GLY A 71 -6.07 -0.12 -12.18
CA GLY A 71 -4.88 0.17 -11.40
C GLY A 71 -5.19 0.91 -10.10
N VAL A 72 -6.01 1.96 -10.17
CA VAL A 72 -6.44 2.76 -9.01
C VAL A 72 -7.22 1.91 -8.01
N VAL A 73 -8.20 1.14 -8.48
CA VAL A 73 -9.04 0.30 -7.61
C VAL A 73 -8.25 -0.81 -6.92
N THR A 74 -7.25 -1.38 -7.60
CA THR A 74 -6.50 -2.53 -7.08
C THR A 74 -5.24 -2.15 -6.30
N GLU A 75 -4.80 -0.88 -6.35
CA GLU A 75 -3.58 -0.44 -5.65
C GLU A 75 -3.63 -0.70 -4.13
N PRO A 76 -4.71 -0.36 -3.38
CA PRO A 76 -4.75 -0.63 -1.93
C PRO A 76 -4.66 -2.13 -1.60
N LYS A 77 -5.30 -2.97 -2.43
CA LYS A 77 -5.25 -4.44 -2.34
C LYS A 77 -3.83 -4.96 -2.59
N SER A 78 -3.18 -4.44 -3.62
CA SER A 78 -1.79 -4.76 -3.95
C SER A 78 -0.81 -4.34 -2.84
N ARG A 79 -0.98 -3.13 -2.28
CA ARG A 79 -0.19 -2.64 -1.14
C ARG A 79 -0.35 -3.56 0.07
N SER A 80 -1.58 -3.93 0.41
CA SER A 80 -1.88 -4.84 1.52
C SER A 80 -1.23 -6.22 1.33
N LEU A 81 -1.22 -6.75 0.10
CA LEU A 81 -0.52 -8.01 -0.19
C LEU A 81 1.01 -7.84 -0.05
N TYR A 82 1.59 -6.73 -0.52
CA TYR A 82 3.01 -6.43 -0.33
C TYR A 82 3.38 -6.39 1.17
N GLU A 83 2.59 -5.68 1.99
CA GLU A 83 2.80 -5.60 3.44
C GLU A 83 2.76 -7.00 4.07
N LEU A 84 1.76 -7.81 3.70
CA LEU A 84 1.62 -9.18 4.17
C LEU A 84 2.80 -10.06 3.79
N LEU A 85 3.28 -9.99 2.56
CA LEU A 85 4.40 -10.82 2.10
C LEU A 85 5.73 -10.40 2.71
N THR A 86 5.98 -9.10 2.81
CA THR A 86 7.26 -8.56 3.28
C THR A 86 7.35 -8.41 4.79
N GLY A 87 6.21 -8.35 5.48
CA GLY A 87 6.15 -8.01 6.91
C GLY A 87 6.62 -6.58 7.18
N THR A 88 6.53 -5.69 6.19
CA THR A 88 6.94 -4.29 6.33
C THR A 88 5.76 -3.36 6.14
N ALA A 89 5.61 -2.39 7.04
CA ALA A 89 4.59 -1.37 6.93
C ALA A 89 4.92 -0.36 5.83
N VAL A 90 3.91 0.02 5.05
CA VAL A 90 4.04 0.98 3.97
C VAL A 90 3.32 2.27 4.36
N SER A 91 4.07 3.36 4.43
CA SER A 91 3.52 4.71 4.59
C SER A 91 3.18 5.32 3.23
N ASP A 92 2.38 6.39 3.23
CA ASP A 92 2.13 7.20 2.03
C ASP A 92 3.46 7.65 1.40
N GLY A 93 3.52 7.60 0.07
CA GLY A 93 4.73 7.94 -0.67
C GLY A 93 5.07 9.43 -0.63
N GLY A 94 4.06 10.30 -0.55
CA GLY A 94 4.19 11.74 -0.67
C GLY A 94 4.47 12.22 -2.11
N PHE A 95 4.79 13.50 -2.25
CA PHE A 95 5.20 14.11 -3.51
C PHE A 95 6.50 14.89 -3.35
N TYR A 96 7.49 14.62 -4.20
CA TYR A 96 8.81 15.24 -4.17
C TYR A 96 9.08 15.96 -5.48
N VAL A 97 9.84 17.04 -5.40
CA VAL A 97 10.29 17.82 -6.56
C VAL A 97 11.78 18.08 -6.46
N THR A 98 12.45 18.20 -7.60
CA THR A 98 13.85 18.64 -7.67
C THR A 98 13.99 20.08 -7.21
N GLU A 99 15.23 20.51 -6.92
CA GLU A 99 15.53 21.89 -6.50
C GLU A 99 15.07 22.94 -7.52
N ASP A 100 15.21 22.63 -8.82
CA ASP A 100 14.72 23.46 -9.92
C ASP A 100 13.19 23.40 -10.12
N ARG A 101 12.50 22.54 -9.34
CA ARG A 101 11.05 22.29 -9.34
C ARG A 101 10.47 21.87 -10.69
N VAL A 102 11.27 21.47 -11.68
CA VAL A 102 10.76 21.06 -13.00
C VAL A 102 10.59 19.55 -13.16
N LEU A 103 11.21 18.75 -12.29
CA LEU A 103 11.01 17.30 -12.23
C LEU A 103 10.36 16.93 -10.91
N GLY A 104 9.34 16.07 -10.96
CA GLY A 104 8.61 15.63 -9.76
C GLY A 104 8.41 14.12 -9.72
N CYS A 105 8.10 13.58 -8.55
CA CYS A 105 7.73 12.17 -8.41
C CYS A 105 6.76 11.94 -7.24
N SER A 106 5.91 10.93 -7.41
CA SER A 106 5.01 10.41 -6.38
C SER A 106 5.25 8.89 -6.37
N PRO A 107 6.05 8.35 -5.44
CA PRO A 107 6.10 6.91 -5.23
C PRO A 107 4.77 6.41 -4.64
N ASP A 108 4.43 5.14 -4.86
CA ASP A 108 3.19 4.55 -4.36
C ASP A 108 3.27 4.22 -2.85
N GLY A 109 4.46 4.22 -2.28
CA GLY A 109 4.64 4.08 -0.84
C GLY A 109 6.08 4.29 -0.39
N ARG A 110 6.25 4.42 0.93
CA ARG A 110 7.55 4.53 1.59
C ARG A 110 7.63 3.54 2.74
N ILE A 111 8.69 2.73 2.75
CA ILE A 111 9.00 1.82 3.84
C ILE A 111 10.13 2.42 4.65
N PHE A 112 9.90 2.62 5.95
CA PHE A 112 10.95 3.01 6.88
C PHE A 112 11.55 1.74 7.47
N GLU A 113 12.86 1.60 7.35
CA GLU A 113 13.54 0.52 8.03
C GLU A 113 13.65 0.92 9.50
N ASP A 114 13.21 0.03 10.38
CA ASP A 114 13.57 0.15 11.78
C ASP A 114 15.09 0.17 11.84
N ALA A 115 15.65 1.24 12.40
CA ALA A 115 17.08 1.35 12.59
C ALA A 115 17.52 0.01 13.21
N PRO A 116 18.43 -0.75 12.58
CA PRO A 116 18.75 -2.10 13.01
C PRO A 116 18.97 -2.03 14.50
N GLN A 117 18.05 -2.62 15.28
CA GLN A 117 18.02 -2.46 16.73
C GLN A 117 19.43 -2.72 17.19
N CYS A 118 20.03 -1.66 17.69
CA CYS A 118 21.46 -1.51 17.74
C CYS A 118 22.08 -2.80 18.30
N GLN A 119 22.67 -3.63 17.42
CA GLN A 119 23.63 -4.66 17.83
C GLN A 119 24.85 -4.03 18.55
N LEU A 120 24.83 -2.70 18.73
CA LEU A 120 25.58 -1.95 19.71
C LEU A 120 25.45 -2.52 21.12
N GLU A 121 24.33 -3.09 21.57
CA GLU A 121 24.33 -3.77 22.88
C GLU A 121 25.25 -5.00 22.88
N GLN A 122 25.24 -5.80 21.81
CA GLN A 122 26.19 -6.92 21.68
C GLN A 122 27.64 -6.45 21.49
N ARG A 123 27.90 -5.32 20.82
CA ARG A 123 29.26 -4.75 20.71
C ARG A 123 29.74 -4.06 21.98
N VAL A 124 28.86 -3.39 22.73
CA VAL A 124 29.17 -2.73 24.02
C VAL A 124 29.33 -3.79 25.11
N LEU A 125 28.53 -4.84 25.14
CA LEU A 125 28.72 -5.97 26.05
C LEU A 125 30.01 -6.75 25.70
N SER A 126 30.30 -6.97 24.40
CA SER A 126 31.55 -7.61 23.98
C SER A 126 32.80 -6.76 24.29
N GLN A 127 32.69 -5.43 24.30
CA GLN A 127 33.77 -4.53 24.74
C GLN A 127 33.86 -4.41 26.27
N MET A 128 32.75 -4.49 27.01
CA MET A 128 32.75 -4.40 28.47
C MET A 128 33.32 -5.65 29.16
N TYR A 129 33.20 -6.83 28.57
CA TYR A 129 33.74 -8.08 29.13
C TYR A 129 35.16 -8.44 28.66
N GLY A 130 35.81 -7.58 27.87
CA GLY A 130 37.12 -7.88 27.24
C GLY A 130 38.36 -7.20 27.84
N CYS A 131 38.24 -6.28 28.82
CA CYS A 131 39.38 -5.47 29.28
C CYS A 131 39.58 -5.50 30.80
N THR A 132 40.43 -6.41 31.28
CA THR A 132 41.06 -6.35 32.60
C THR A 132 42.31 -5.45 32.57
N GLY A 133 42.11 -4.15 32.36
CA GLY A 133 43.20 -3.14 32.34
C GLY A 133 43.07 -2.11 33.48
N PRO A 134 44.19 -1.57 34.00
CA PRO A 134 44.18 -0.63 35.13
C PRO A 134 43.48 0.69 34.77
N LYS A 135 42.55 1.10 35.64
CA LYS A 135 41.64 2.24 35.49
C LYS A 135 42.37 3.57 35.36
N THR A 136 42.27 4.22 34.19
CA THR A 136 42.47 5.66 34.05
C THR A 136 41.13 6.33 33.80
N SER A 137 40.71 7.18 34.73
CA SER A 137 39.46 7.94 34.65
C SER A 137 39.56 9.06 33.62
N VAL A 138 38.75 8.98 32.57
CA VAL A 138 38.53 10.09 31.61
C VAL A 138 37.14 10.66 31.88
N SER A 139 37.06 11.90 32.36
CA SER A 139 35.79 12.61 32.52
C SER A 139 35.43 13.34 31.23
N VAL A 140 34.29 13.02 30.63
CA VAL A 140 33.71 13.78 29.52
C VAL A 140 32.56 14.62 30.06
N ARG A 141 32.65 15.94 29.87
CA ARG A 141 31.67 16.93 30.36
C ARG A 141 30.73 17.29 29.21
N ILE A 142 29.48 16.84 29.28
CA ILE A 142 28.44 17.15 28.28
C ILE A 142 27.65 18.38 28.77
N PRO A 143 27.53 19.46 27.97
CA PRO A 143 26.73 20.62 28.37
C PRO A 143 25.25 20.37 28.05
N PHE A 144 24.41 20.31 29.10
CA PHE A 144 22.97 20.38 28.94
C PHE A 144 22.54 21.85 28.81
N ARG A 145 21.79 22.18 27.75
CA ARG A 145 20.88 23.34 27.73
C ARG A 145 19.45 22.79 27.76
N SER A 146 18.64 23.24 28.70
CA SER A 146 17.21 22.96 28.71
C SER A 146 16.52 23.87 27.68
N MET A 147 15.71 23.29 26.80
CA MET A 147 14.75 24.05 26.00
C MET A 147 13.34 23.83 26.54
N THR A 148 12.75 24.94 26.95
CA THR A 148 11.36 25.15 27.33
C THR A 148 10.48 25.24 26.07
N GLU A 149 9.24 24.77 26.21
CA GLU A 149 8.03 25.08 25.42
C GLU A 149 8.00 24.77 23.91
N ARG A 150 7.26 23.70 23.58
CA ARG A 150 6.78 23.40 22.22
C ARG A 150 5.47 24.14 21.98
N ASN A 151 5.47 24.95 20.93
CA ASN A 151 4.26 25.46 20.29
C ASN A 151 3.77 24.41 19.28
N VAL A 152 2.50 24.06 19.36
CA VAL A 152 1.82 23.10 18.49
C VAL A 152 1.26 23.88 17.31
N ASP A 153 2.06 24.04 16.26
CA ASP A 153 1.63 24.37 14.89
C ASP A 153 2.89 24.46 14.01
N ALA A 154 3.20 23.40 13.26
CA ALA A 154 4.26 23.44 12.24
C ALA A 154 3.98 22.45 11.10
N ASP A 155 3.06 22.86 10.22
CA ASP A 155 2.99 22.44 8.83
C ASP A 155 4.02 23.25 8.04
N VAL A 156 5.23 22.72 7.89
CA VAL A 156 6.29 23.30 7.05
C VAL A 156 7.02 22.17 6.35
N SER A 157 6.93 22.13 5.02
CA SER A 157 7.81 21.31 4.18
C SER A 157 9.27 21.67 4.50
N PRO A 158 10.18 20.70 4.70
CA PRO A 158 11.51 21.00 5.21
C PRO A 158 12.34 21.69 4.13
N LEU A 159 12.33 23.03 4.12
CA LEU A 159 13.45 23.81 3.62
C LEU A 159 14.65 23.50 4.52
N CYS A 160 15.68 22.93 3.91
CA CYS A 160 16.93 22.47 4.49
C CYS A 160 17.52 23.48 5.50
N SER A 161 17.07 23.39 6.76
CA SER A 161 17.62 24.16 7.86
C SER A 161 18.90 23.45 8.31
N ALA A 162 20.03 24.00 7.89
CA ALA A 162 21.36 23.55 8.25
C ALA A 162 21.54 23.58 9.78
N GLY A 163 21.35 22.45 10.46
CA GLY A 163 21.59 22.39 11.91
C GLY A 163 21.12 21.13 12.62
N SER A 164 20.21 20.35 12.02
CA SER A 164 19.72 19.13 12.65
C SER A 164 20.33 17.89 12.00
N LEU A 165 21.40 17.37 12.59
CA LEU A 165 22.06 16.10 12.22
C LEU A 165 21.19 14.88 12.58
N PHE A 166 19.86 14.96 12.47
CA PHE A 166 19.05 13.75 12.48
C PHE A 166 19.34 13.03 11.17
N ALA A 167 20.22 12.03 11.24
CA ALA A 167 20.40 11.08 10.16
C ALA A 167 19.01 10.60 9.74
N SER A 168 18.64 10.91 8.50
CA SER A 168 17.37 10.45 7.95
C SER A 168 17.30 8.95 8.14
N ARG A 169 16.22 8.45 8.77
CA ARG A 169 16.00 7.02 8.90
C ARG A 169 16.14 6.38 7.52
N PRO A 170 16.92 5.28 7.37
CA PRO A 170 16.97 4.54 6.12
C PRO A 170 15.54 4.22 5.68
N SER A 171 15.24 4.51 4.43
CA SER A 171 13.93 4.23 3.87
C SER A 171 14.11 3.73 2.46
N ARG A 172 13.16 2.92 1.99
CA ARG A 172 13.04 2.50 0.60
C ARG A 172 11.67 2.91 0.05
N LEU A 173 11.56 3.00 -1.26
CA LEU A 173 10.31 3.32 -1.95
C LEU A 173 9.57 2.03 -2.34
N LEU A 174 8.28 2.17 -2.61
CA LEU A 174 7.43 1.16 -3.23
C LEU A 174 6.83 1.72 -4.52
N GLU A 175 6.91 0.94 -5.59
CA GLU A 175 6.22 1.19 -6.85
C GLU A 175 5.36 -0.04 -7.19
N ILE A 176 4.05 0.17 -7.31
CA ILE A 176 3.04 -0.85 -7.53
C ILE A 176 2.55 -0.79 -8.98
N LYS A 177 2.39 -1.96 -9.61
CA LYS A 177 1.65 -2.08 -10.87
C LYS A 177 0.63 -3.21 -10.79
N SER A 178 -0.60 -2.89 -11.19
CA SER A 178 -1.66 -3.87 -11.32
C SER A 178 -2.10 -4.01 -12.78
N PRO A 179 -1.42 -4.84 -13.59
CA PRO A 179 -1.80 -5.03 -14.98
C PRO A 179 -3.14 -5.78 -15.07
N PHE A 180 -3.93 -5.49 -16.12
CA PHE A 180 -5.28 -6.04 -16.26
C PHE A 180 -5.35 -7.49 -16.77
N TYR A 181 -4.43 -7.89 -17.66
CA TYR A 181 -4.54 -9.17 -18.39
C TYR A 181 -3.54 -10.23 -17.94
N ALA A 182 -2.31 -9.83 -17.65
CA ALA A 182 -1.22 -10.74 -17.32
C ALA A 182 -0.07 -9.99 -16.62
N LEU A 183 0.69 -10.69 -15.77
CA LEU A 183 2.01 -10.21 -15.35
C LEU A 183 2.90 -9.95 -16.56
N TYR A 184 3.85 -9.02 -16.41
CA TYR A 184 4.80 -8.69 -17.46
C TYR A 184 5.53 -9.93 -17.98
N ASP A 185 5.60 -10.00 -19.31
CA ASP A 185 6.27 -11.05 -20.05
C ASP A 185 7.55 -10.46 -20.67
N SER A 186 8.67 -11.14 -20.43
CA SER A 186 9.98 -10.80 -20.98
C SER A 186 10.14 -11.03 -22.47
N THR A 187 9.18 -11.65 -23.16
CA THR A 187 9.22 -11.81 -24.63
C THR A 187 9.29 -10.48 -25.36
N LYS A 188 8.86 -9.38 -24.73
CA LYS A 188 8.97 -8.02 -25.27
C LYS A 188 10.40 -7.50 -25.09
N ARG A 189 11.01 -7.01 -26.18
CA ARG A 189 12.36 -6.42 -26.18
C ARG A 189 12.55 -5.33 -25.10
N LEU A 190 11.52 -4.51 -24.86
CA LEU A 190 11.54 -3.43 -23.85
C LEU A 190 11.49 -3.94 -22.39
N CYS A 191 11.32 -5.23 -22.17
CA CYS A 191 11.36 -5.83 -20.83
C CYS A 191 12.75 -6.38 -20.45
N SER A 192 13.68 -6.48 -21.42
CA SER A 192 15.06 -6.92 -21.14
C SER A 192 15.85 -5.81 -20.44
N PRO A 193 16.71 -6.12 -19.45
CA PRO A 193 17.15 -7.47 -19.02
C PRO A 193 16.39 -8.06 -17.82
N PHE A 194 15.43 -7.33 -17.24
CA PHE A 194 14.87 -7.65 -15.92
C PHE A 194 13.50 -8.35 -15.94
N GLY A 195 12.86 -8.43 -17.11
CA GLY A 195 11.53 -9.02 -17.28
C GLY A 195 10.37 -8.04 -17.05
N PHE A 196 10.63 -6.74 -16.92
CA PHE A 196 9.60 -5.70 -16.83
C PHE A 196 9.95 -4.46 -17.68
N PRO A 197 8.96 -3.67 -18.14
CA PRO A 197 9.20 -2.56 -19.05
C PRO A 197 10.22 -1.52 -18.55
N GLN A 198 11.18 -1.16 -19.40
CA GLN A 198 12.23 -0.18 -19.10
C GLN A 198 11.68 1.21 -18.70
N GLN A 199 10.48 1.60 -19.15
CA GLN A 199 9.88 2.85 -18.70
C GLN A 199 9.65 2.91 -17.18
N TYR A 200 9.32 1.78 -16.55
CA TYR A 200 9.15 1.71 -15.10
C TYR A 200 10.51 1.75 -14.39
N MET A 201 11.56 1.22 -15.01
CA MET A 201 12.92 1.42 -14.51
C MET A 201 13.29 2.91 -14.49
N CYS A 202 12.99 3.66 -15.55
CA CYS A 202 13.22 5.11 -15.56
C CYS A 202 12.40 5.84 -14.49
N GLN A 203 11.15 5.41 -14.27
CA GLN A 203 10.30 5.96 -13.22
C GLN A 203 10.91 5.74 -11.83
N MET A 204 11.26 4.51 -11.47
CA MET A 204 11.83 4.19 -10.17
C MET A 204 13.16 4.88 -9.91
N GLN A 205 14.05 4.91 -10.91
CA GLN A 205 15.32 5.63 -10.81
C GLN A 205 15.11 7.14 -10.64
N GLY A 206 14.11 7.70 -11.31
CA GLY A 206 13.68 9.08 -11.12
C GLY A 206 13.17 9.35 -9.71
N GLN A 207 12.27 8.49 -9.20
CA GLN A 207 11.74 8.57 -7.84
C GLN A 207 12.86 8.54 -6.79
N MET A 208 13.77 7.57 -6.90
CA MET A 208 14.94 7.42 -6.01
C MET A 208 15.86 8.65 -6.05
N ALA A 209 16.13 9.18 -7.26
CA ALA A 209 16.99 10.34 -7.40
C ALA A 209 16.39 11.63 -6.83
N ILE A 210 15.08 11.84 -6.99
CA ILE A 210 14.37 13.05 -6.56
C ILE A 210 14.08 13.02 -5.05
N SER A 211 13.70 11.87 -4.50
CA SER A 211 13.43 11.69 -3.06
C SER A 211 14.68 11.43 -2.22
N ASN A 212 15.84 11.30 -2.88
CA ASN A 212 17.11 10.93 -2.27
C ASN A 212 17.04 9.62 -1.46
N VAL A 213 16.53 8.57 -2.12
CA VAL A 213 16.39 7.21 -1.58
C VAL A 213 17.17 6.23 -2.45
N ASP A 214 17.82 5.23 -1.86
CA ASP A 214 18.73 4.33 -2.58
C ASP A 214 18.08 3.04 -3.10
N VAL A 215 16.86 2.72 -2.65
CA VAL A 215 16.18 1.45 -2.97
C VAL A 215 14.71 1.69 -3.28
N CYS A 216 14.20 1.00 -4.30
CA CYS A 216 12.78 0.92 -4.62
C CYS A 216 12.38 -0.55 -4.83
N ASP A 217 11.35 -0.99 -4.14
CA ASP A 217 10.72 -2.29 -4.38
C ASP A 217 9.66 -2.12 -5.49
N PHE A 218 9.81 -2.88 -6.58
CA PHE A 218 8.86 -2.92 -7.69
C PHE A 218 7.93 -4.12 -7.51
N PHE A 219 6.66 -3.87 -7.21
CA PHE A 219 5.68 -4.89 -6.89
C PHE A 219 4.59 -4.98 -7.96
N VAL A 220 4.39 -6.16 -8.52
CA VAL A 220 3.38 -6.38 -9.57
C VAL A 220 2.36 -7.41 -9.10
N PHE A 221 1.09 -7.00 -9.11
CA PHE A 221 -0.04 -7.78 -8.65
C PHE A 221 -1.07 -7.92 -9.77
N LEU A 222 -1.37 -9.14 -10.18
CA LEU A 222 -2.43 -9.44 -11.13
C LEU A 222 -3.62 -9.97 -10.34
N ASP A 223 -4.73 -9.23 -10.31
CA ASP A 223 -5.92 -9.65 -9.59
C ASP A 223 -6.77 -10.68 -10.38
N HIS A 224 -6.84 -10.50 -11.69
CA HIS A 224 -7.66 -11.29 -12.62
C HIS A 224 -6.90 -11.52 -13.94
N PRO A 225 -7.09 -12.62 -14.69
CA PRO A 225 -8.02 -13.75 -14.47
C PRO A 225 -7.56 -14.73 -13.40
N THR A 226 -6.34 -14.59 -12.89
CA THR A 226 -5.84 -15.38 -11.77
C THR A 226 -5.02 -14.48 -10.89
N CYS A 227 -5.15 -14.63 -9.59
CA CYS A 227 -4.38 -13.91 -8.60
C CYS A 227 -2.90 -14.32 -8.71
N GLN A 228 -2.03 -13.44 -9.19
CA GLN A 228 -0.59 -13.68 -9.35
C GLN A 228 0.23 -12.51 -8.81
N VAL A 229 1.46 -12.80 -8.38
CA VAL A 229 2.36 -11.79 -7.82
C VAL A 229 3.82 -12.04 -8.23
N VAL A 230 4.57 -10.95 -8.38
CA VAL A 230 6.03 -10.95 -8.60
C VAL A 230 6.61 -9.62 -8.13
N ALA A 231 7.83 -9.63 -7.59
CA ALA A 231 8.49 -8.40 -7.15
C ALA A 231 10.00 -8.42 -7.31
N TRP A 232 10.55 -7.23 -7.51
CA TRP A 232 11.98 -6.94 -7.61
C TRP A 232 12.38 -5.91 -6.58
N ARG A 233 13.64 -5.93 -6.17
CA ARG A 233 14.27 -4.80 -5.49
C ARG A 233 15.26 -4.15 -6.43
N VAL A 234 15.11 -2.85 -6.63
CA VAL A 234 15.89 -2.04 -7.56
C VAL A 234 16.73 -1.05 -6.78
N TYR A 235 18.03 -1.00 -7.08
CA TYR A 235 18.95 -0.07 -6.45
C TYR A 235 19.16 1.17 -7.30
N ARG A 236 19.36 2.31 -6.64
CA ARG A 236 19.63 3.59 -7.30
C ARG A 236 20.93 3.53 -8.09
N SER A 237 20.87 3.91 -9.37
CA SER A 237 22.02 4.06 -10.25
C SER A 237 22.32 5.53 -10.48
N THR A 238 23.41 6.00 -9.85
CA THR A 238 23.93 7.36 -10.09
C THR A 238 24.33 7.55 -11.55
N GLU A 239 24.86 6.51 -12.20
CA GLU A 239 25.21 6.54 -13.62
C GLU A 239 23.97 6.76 -14.51
N PHE A 240 22.88 6.03 -14.25
CA PHE A 240 21.61 6.25 -14.95
C PHE A 240 21.12 7.69 -14.77
N TRP A 241 21.12 8.21 -13.54
CA TRP A 241 20.60 9.55 -13.27
C TRP A 241 21.44 10.64 -13.95
N ASN A 242 22.77 10.50 -13.94
CA ASN A 242 23.67 11.41 -14.65
C ASN A 242 23.43 11.39 -16.16
N TRP A 243 23.06 10.24 -16.73
CA TRP A 243 22.67 10.13 -18.14
C TRP A 243 21.27 10.71 -18.42
N ALA A 244 20.28 10.43 -17.56
CA ALA A 244 18.87 10.75 -17.77
C ALA A 244 18.54 12.22 -17.50
N ARG A 245 18.97 12.76 -16.35
CA ARG A 245 18.59 14.12 -15.90
C ARG A 245 18.82 15.21 -16.96
N PRO A 246 20.01 15.36 -17.59
CA PRO A 246 20.20 16.41 -18.58
C PRO A 246 19.32 16.24 -19.82
N LYS A 247 18.92 15.01 -20.17
CA LYS A 247 18.00 14.74 -21.29
C LYS A 247 16.57 15.11 -20.93
N LEU A 248 16.13 14.77 -19.71
CA LEU A 248 14.83 15.15 -19.18
C LEU A 248 14.69 16.68 -19.13
N LEU A 249 15.72 17.39 -18.66
CA LEU A 249 15.73 18.86 -18.65
C LEU A 249 15.63 19.46 -20.06
N LYS A 250 16.32 18.88 -21.05
CA LYS A 250 16.14 19.30 -22.46
C LYS A 250 14.72 19.08 -22.97
N VAL A 251 14.09 17.96 -22.60
CA VAL A 251 12.69 17.70 -22.98
C VAL A 251 11.77 18.73 -22.32
N VAL A 252 11.98 19.06 -21.05
CA VAL A 252 11.28 20.16 -20.35
C VAL A 252 11.44 21.48 -21.10
N GLU A 253 12.65 21.84 -21.52
CA GLU A 253 12.92 23.03 -22.33
C GLU A 253 12.13 23.00 -23.65
N TRP A 254 12.10 21.87 -24.36
CA TRP A 254 11.33 21.74 -25.60
C TRP A 254 9.82 21.84 -25.37
N ILE A 255 9.31 21.34 -24.23
CA ILE A 255 7.91 21.47 -23.85
C ILE A 255 7.58 22.93 -23.51
N ARG A 256 8.49 23.67 -22.86
CA ARG A 256 8.28 25.07 -22.48
C ARG A 256 8.44 26.00 -23.68
N ASP A 257 9.60 25.97 -24.32
CA ASP A 257 10.06 26.97 -25.29
C ASP A 257 9.72 26.58 -26.75
N GLY A 258 9.37 25.32 -26.98
CA GLY A 258 9.12 24.75 -28.30
C GLY A 258 10.26 23.83 -28.74
N PRO A 259 9.96 22.75 -29.47
CA PRO A 259 11.00 21.87 -29.98
C PRO A 259 11.83 22.60 -31.06
N PRO A 260 13.13 22.35 -31.16
CA PRO A 260 13.94 22.90 -32.24
C PRO A 260 13.55 22.29 -33.59
N ASP A 261 13.75 23.02 -34.69
CA ASP A 261 13.37 22.59 -36.06
C ASP A 261 14.00 21.25 -36.49
N TRP A 262 15.16 20.90 -35.92
CA TRP A 262 15.84 19.64 -36.19
C TRP A 262 15.29 18.45 -35.40
N LEU A 263 14.39 18.66 -34.42
CA LEU A 263 13.75 17.60 -33.65
C LEU A 263 12.73 16.86 -34.51
N THR A 264 13.22 15.90 -35.28
CA THR A 264 12.40 15.07 -36.17
C THR A 264 12.00 13.75 -35.50
N ARG A 265 11.12 12.98 -36.17
CA ARG A 265 10.73 11.62 -35.76
C ARG A 265 11.87 10.61 -35.76
N LYS A 266 13.04 10.96 -36.31
CA LYS A 266 14.26 10.13 -36.28
C LYS A 266 15.16 10.45 -35.08
N PHE A 267 14.83 11.47 -34.30
CA PHE A 267 15.60 11.83 -33.13
C PHE A 267 15.48 10.73 -32.06
N GLU A 268 16.63 10.28 -31.57
CA GLU A 268 16.77 9.37 -30.44
C GLU A 268 17.90 9.89 -29.56
N PHE A 269 17.73 9.79 -28.24
CA PHE A 269 18.85 9.99 -27.33
C PHE A 269 19.82 8.81 -27.43
N GLU A 270 21.09 9.05 -27.09
CA GLU A 270 22.04 7.96 -26.86
C GLU A 270 21.47 6.98 -25.83
N ALA A 271 21.46 5.69 -26.17
CA ALA A 271 20.89 4.63 -25.34
C ALA A 271 21.67 4.44 -24.02
N PHE A 272 20.96 4.11 -22.95
CA PHE A 272 21.55 3.67 -21.69
C PHE A 272 21.60 2.15 -21.62
N ASP A 273 22.69 1.60 -21.09
CA ASP A 273 22.80 0.18 -20.80
C ASP A 273 22.15 -0.14 -19.45
N PHE A 274 20.88 -0.56 -19.50
CA PHE A 274 20.11 -0.92 -18.30
C PHE A 274 20.70 -2.10 -17.51
N SER A 275 21.60 -2.90 -18.09
CA SER A 275 22.25 -4.01 -17.35
C SER A 275 23.20 -3.54 -16.26
N LYS A 276 23.56 -2.24 -16.25
CA LYS A 276 24.38 -1.60 -15.21
C LYS A 276 23.60 -1.23 -13.94
N ILE A 277 22.28 -1.44 -13.92
CA ILE A 277 21.45 -1.19 -12.75
C ILE A 277 21.36 -2.48 -11.95
N ASP A 278 21.70 -2.40 -10.66
CA ASP A 278 21.58 -3.54 -9.76
C ASP A 278 20.10 -3.80 -9.43
N VAL A 279 19.68 -5.06 -9.62
CA VAL A 279 18.32 -5.53 -9.37
C VAL A 279 18.40 -6.95 -8.82
N GLU A 280 17.66 -7.23 -7.74
CA GLU A 280 17.53 -8.55 -7.14
C GLU A 280 16.07 -9.02 -7.06
N PRO A 281 15.79 -10.34 -7.06
CA PRO A 281 14.44 -10.85 -6.87
C PRO A 281 13.99 -10.62 -5.43
N LEU A 282 12.79 -10.06 -5.24
CA LEU A 282 12.18 -9.86 -3.92
C LEU A 282 11.10 -10.91 -3.66
N VAL A 283 10.17 -11.08 -4.59
CA VAL A 283 9.13 -12.11 -4.57
C VAL A 283 9.19 -12.84 -5.90
N PHE A 284 9.50 -14.14 -5.88
CA PHE A 284 9.51 -14.94 -7.10
C PHE A 284 8.08 -15.06 -7.66
N PRO A 285 7.91 -15.20 -8.99
CA PRO A 285 6.60 -15.37 -9.61
C PRO A 285 5.78 -16.49 -8.95
N TYR A 286 4.58 -16.15 -8.47
CA TYR A 286 3.69 -17.07 -7.78
C TYR A 286 2.25 -16.90 -8.26
N ASN A 287 1.54 -18.01 -8.43
CA ASN A 287 0.11 -18.03 -8.72
C ASN A 287 -0.65 -18.39 -7.43
N ILE A 288 -1.25 -17.37 -6.81
CA ILE A 288 -1.98 -17.49 -5.55
C ILE A 288 -3.24 -18.33 -5.76
N THR A 289 -4.00 -18.10 -6.84
CA THR A 289 -5.20 -18.87 -7.20
C THR A 289 -4.90 -20.37 -7.26
N MET A 290 -3.85 -20.74 -8.01
CA MET A 290 -3.46 -22.14 -8.20
C MET A 290 -2.58 -22.67 -7.08
N ASN A 291 -2.22 -21.83 -6.09
CA ASN A 291 -1.29 -22.15 -5.02
C ASN A 291 0.01 -22.82 -5.50
N THR A 292 0.64 -22.25 -6.53
CA THR A 292 1.85 -22.84 -7.15
C THR A 292 2.86 -21.77 -7.59
N PRO A 293 4.17 -22.03 -7.44
CA PRO A 293 5.21 -21.21 -8.08
C PRO A 293 5.09 -21.23 -9.60
N ILE A 294 5.38 -20.10 -10.26
CA ILE A 294 5.42 -20.02 -11.72
C ILE A 294 6.87 -20.25 -12.17
N LEU A 295 7.14 -21.38 -12.84
CA LEU A 295 8.48 -21.85 -13.23
C LEU A 295 8.80 -21.65 -14.72
N ASP A 296 8.08 -20.76 -15.40
CA ASP A 296 8.31 -20.50 -16.83
C ASP A 296 9.49 -19.54 -17.04
N ASP A 297 10.67 -20.11 -17.25
CA ASP A 297 11.92 -19.39 -17.51
C ASP A 297 11.85 -18.50 -18.77
N ARG A 298 10.98 -18.80 -19.73
CA ARG A 298 10.83 -17.98 -20.95
C ARG A 298 10.08 -16.69 -20.66
N ARG A 299 9.16 -16.73 -19.69
CA ARG A 299 8.38 -15.58 -19.24
C ARG A 299 9.11 -14.75 -18.17
N PHE A 300 9.96 -15.41 -17.37
CA PHE A 300 10.69 -14.78 -16.26
C PHE A 300 12.21 -15.11 -16.25
N PRO A 301 12.96 -14.82 -17.34
CA PRO A 301 14.38 -15.17 -17.50
C PRO A 301 15.29 -14.44 -16.51
N PHE A 302 14.86 -13.33 -15.92
CA PHE A 302 15.58 -12.69 -14.83
C PHE A 302 15.61 -13.58 -13.58
N PHE A 303 14.46 -14.13 -13.19
CA PHE A 303 14.34 -14.99 -12.00
C PHE A 303 15.01 -16.35 -12.20
N ALA A 304 15.03 -16.87 -13.44
CA ALA A 304 15.72 -18.11 -13.79
C ALA A 304 17.23 -18.09 -13.49
N LYS A 305 17.84 -16.91 -13.32
CA LYS A 305 19.25 -16.75 -12.93
C LYS A 305 19.51 -17.01 -11.45
N TYR A 306 18.46 -17.06 -10.65
CA TYR A 306 18.53 -17.20 -9.20
C TYR A 306 17.90 -18.53 -8.77
N THR A 307 18.39 -19.10 -7.67
CA THR A 307 17.76 -20.28 -7.08
C THR A 307 16.36 -19.90 -6.58
N ASN A 308 15.32 -20.50 -7.17
CA ASN A 308 13.95 -20.24 -6.76
C ASN A 308 13.71 -20.81 -5.34
N PRO A 309 13.43 -19.95 -4.35
CA PRO A 309 13.31 -20.38 -2.96
C PRO A 309 12.06 -21.24 -2.74
N TYR A 310 11.05 -21.20 -3.62
CA TYR A 310 9.82 -21.95 -3.41
C TYR A 310 9.92 -23.42 -3.80
N VAL A 311 10.96 -23.79 -4.54
CA VAL A 311 11.26 -25.19 -4.93
C VAL A 311 12.56 -25.72 -4.30
N SER A 312 13.38 -24.82 -3.74
CA SER A 312 14.61 -25.17 -3.06
C SER A 312 14.32 -25.86 -1.72
N THR A 313 15.11 -26.88 -1.38
CA THR A 313 15.14 -27.47 -0.03
C THR A 313 15.91 -26.61 0.96
N GLN A 314 16.79 -25.74 0.47
CA GLN A 314 17.56 -24.79 1.27
C GLN A 314 16.84 -23.44 1.24
N ARG A 315 16.01 -23.19 2.24
CA ARG A 315 15.28 -21.93 2.43
C ARG A 315 15.74 -21.26 3.71
N THR A 316 15.82 -19.94 3.67
CA THR A 316 15.94 -19.12 4.89
C THR A 316 14.58 -19.05 5.59
N ALA A 317 14.56 -18.74 6.89
CA ALA A 317 13.31 -18.58 7.63
C ALA A 317 12.37 -17.53 7.00
N ALA A 318 12.91 -16.44 6.44
CA ALA A 318 12.12 -15.43 5.74
C ALA A 318 11.49 -15.96 4.44
N GLN A 319 12.20 -16.80 3.69
CA GLN A 319 11.68 -17.45 2.49
C GLN A 319 10.61 -18.49 2.82
N ASP A 320 10.81 -19.27 3.90
CA ASP A 320 9.80 -20.19 4.41
C ASP A 320 8.53 -19.45 4.83
N ALA A 321 8.66 -18.35 5.59
CA ALA A 321 7.52 -17.53 6.00
C ALA A 321 6.76 -16.94 4.80
N MET A 322 7.49 -16.41 3.80
CA MET A 322 6.87 -15.88 2.59
C MET A 322 6.13 -16.95 1.79
N LEU A 323 6.72 -18.14 1.60
CA LEU A 323 6.05 -19.23 0.90
C LEU A 323 4.83 -19.75 1.68
N HIS A 324 4.94 -19.82 3.01
CA HIS A 324 3.83 -20.19 3.88
C HIS A 324 2.65 -19.23 3.70
N ILE A 325 2.90 -17.92 3.72
CA ILE A 325 1.87 -16.91 3.45
C ILE A 325 1.30 -17.04 2.04
N LEU A 326 2.14 -17.09 1.00
CA LEU A 326 1.70 -17.23 -0.40
C LEU A 326 0.79 -18.45 -0.61
N SER A 327 1.08 -19.55 0.10
CA SER A 327 0.33 -20.79 0.00
C SER A 327 -0.84 -20.92 0.97
N SER A 328 -0.97 -19.97 1.90
CA SER A 328 -2.00 -19.99 2.93
C SER A 328 -3.41 -19.87 2.32
N PRO A 329 -4.39 -20.63 2.85
CA PRO A 329 -5.80 -20.42 2.52
C PRO A 329 -6.29 -19.01 2.85
N LEU A 330 -5.73 -18.37 3.89
CA LEU A 330 -6.00 -16.98 4.24
C LEU A 330 -5.67 -16.02 3.09
N THR A 331 -4.49 -16.16 2.48
CA THR A 331 -4.09 -15.26 1.38
C THR A 331 -5.02 -15.42 0.16
N ARG A 332 -5.41 -16.65 -0.19
CA ARG A 332 -6.41 -16.87 -1.25
C ARG A 332 -7.76 -16.25 -0.90
N PHE A 333 -8.27 -16.50 0.30
CA PHE A 333 -9.54 -15.92 0.78
C PHE A 333 -9.57 -14.40 0.69
N LEU A 334 -8.48 -13.73 1.09
CA LEU A 334 -8.41 -12.28 1.08
C LEU A 334 -8.22 -11.73 -0.34
N PHE A 335 -7.30 -12.30 -1.12
CA PHE A 335 -6.80 -11.67 -2.34
C PHE A 335 -7.32 -12.26 -3.66
N ASP A 336 -7.87 -13.47 -3.69
CA ASP A 336 -8.40 -14.06 -4.92
C ASP A 336 -9.85 -13.62 -5.19
N SER A 337 -10.05 -12.78 -6.20
CA SER A 337 -11.37 -12.26 -6.57
C SER A 337 -12.28 -13.31 -7.19
N ASN A 338 -11.74 -14.38 -7.78
CA ASN A 338 -12.55 -15.40 -8.47
C ASN A 338 -13.37 -16.27 -7.52
N ASP A 339 -12.91 -16.46 -6.28
CA ASP A 339 -13.67 -17.15 -5.24
C ASP A 339 -15.01 -16.46 -4.94
N ALA A 340 -15.16 -15.16 -5.27
CA ALA A 340 -16.39 -14.43 -5.01
C ALA A 340 -17.44 -14.53 -6.14
N VAL A 341 -17.03 -14.78 -7.38
CA VAL A 341 -17.90 -14.60 -8.57
C VAL A 341 -18.49 -15.91 -9.09
N ALA A 342 -17.86 -17.06 -8.82
CA ALA A 342 -18.25 -18.34 -9.43
C ALA A 342 -19.65 -18.88 -9.01
N GLU A 343 -20.35 -18.26 -8.05
CA GLU A 343 -21.65 -18.74 -7.55
C GLU A 343 -22.79 -17.70 -7.59
N TYR A 344 -22.61 -16.56 -8.24
CA TYR A 344 -23.72 -15.63 -8.52
C TYR A 344 -24.20 -15.85 -9.96
N GLY A 345 -25.08 -16.83 -10.13
CA GLY A 345 -25.98 -16.84 -11.28
C GLY A 345 -26.88 -15.60 -11.21
N ASP A 346 -27.05 -14.93 -12.34
CA ASP A 346 -27.59 -13.58 -12.55
C ASP A 346 -29.08 -13.37 -12.16
N ASP A 347 -29.69 -14.30 -11.40
CA ASP A 347 -31.16 -14.48 -11.41
C ASP A 347 -31.90 -14.36 -10.05
N GLN A 348 -31.31 -13.83 -8.96
CA GLN A 348 -32.08 -13.66 -7.70
C GLN A 348 -31.90 -12.30 -7.00
N GLU A 349 -32.93 -11.46 -7.13
CA GLU A 349 -33.12 -10.17 -6.41
C GLU A 349 -33.52 -10.35 -4.92
N ASP A 350 -33.78 -11.57 -4.45
CA ASP A 350 -34.21 -11.83 -3.06
C ASP A 350 -33.12 -12.58 -2.27
N GLY A 351 -32.26 -11.86 -1.52
CA GLY A 351 -31.35 -12.54 -0.58
C GLY A 351 -30.22 -11.71 0.05
N SER A 352 -30.54 -10.75 0.93
CA SER A 352 -29.55 -9.94 1.65
C SER A 352 -28.75 -10.68 2.75
N GLU A 353 -29.13 -11.89 3.17
CA GLU A 353 -28.46 -12.61 4.27
C GLU A 353 -27.39 -13.63 3.80
N LEU A 354 -27.52 -14.20 2.60
CA LEU A 354 -26.56 -15.20 2.09
C LEU A 354 -25.22 -14.57 1.64
N SER A 355 -25.22 -13.28 1.28
CA SER A 355 -23.99 -12.55 0.91
C SER A 355 -23.00 -12.42 2.06
N ASN A 356 -23.48 -12.32 3.31
CA ASN A 356 -22.63 -12.11 4.48
C ASN A 356 -21.82 -13.35 4.89
N GLN A 357 -22.31 -14.57 4.64
CA GLN A 357 -21.56 -15.79 4.99
C GLN A 357 -20.30 -15.98 4.13
N ARG A 358 -20.33 -15.51 2.87
CA ARG A 358 -19.19 -15.59 1.93
C ARG A 358 -18.03 -14.65 2.26
N LEU A 359 -18.24 -13.72 3.19
CA LEU A 359 -17.23 -12.75 3.62
C LEU A 359 -16.53 -13.16 4.91
N THR A 360 -16.68 -14.40 5.40
CA THR A 360 -16.02 -14.84 6.63
C THR A 360 -15.30 -16.17 6.47
N MET A 361 -14.16 -16.31 7.13
CA MET A 361 -13.44 -17.58 7.26
C MET A 361 -13.00 -17.79 8.70
N TRP A 362 -13.13 -19.02 9.18
CA TRP A 362 -12.80 -19.41 10.54
C TRP A 362 -11.41 -19.99 10.61
N PHE A 363 -10.69 -19.63 11.67
CA PHE A 363 -9.33 -20.07 11.89
C PHE A 363 -9.07 -20.36 13.36
N THR A 364 -7.99 -21.09 13.63
CA THR A 364 -7.41 -21.31 14.95
C THR A 364 -5.97 -20.82 14.96
N THR A 365 -5.50 -20.38 16.12
CA THR A 365 -4.08 -20.08 16.36
C THR A 365 -3.36 -21.35 16.83
N ASP A 366 -2.09 -21.53 16.43
CA ASP A 366 -1.27 -22.64 16.92
C ASP A 366 -1.03 -22.58 18.44
N GLN A 367 -1.28 -23.69 19.14
CA GLN A 367 -1.06 -23.82 20.60
C GLN A 367 0.41 -24.05 20.98
N SER A 368 1.29 -24.31 20.00
CA SER A 368 2.55 -25.04 20.24
C SER A 368 3.75 -24.18 20.61
N THR A 369 3.70 -22.85 20.45
CA THR A 369 4.86 -22.00 20.79
C THR A 369 4.40 -20.67 21.39
N ALA A 370 4.54 -20.53 22.71
CA ALA A 370 4.65 -19.22 23.35
C ALA A 370 5.94 -18.58 22.83
N VAL A 371 5.85 -17.82 21.74
CA VAL A 371 6.97 -17.02 21.25
C VAL A 371 6.87 -15.72 22.02
N PRO A 372 7.84 -15.37 22.90
CA PRO A 372 7.79 -14.12 23.62
C PRO A 372 7.77 -12.99 22.58
N PHE A 373 6.62 -12.35 22.42
CA PHE A 373 6.52 -11.20 21.54
C PHE A 373 7.29 -10.08 22.23
N LEU A 374 8.45 -9.70 21.69
CA LEU A 374 9.13 -8.49 22.14
C LEU A 374 8.15 -7.34 21.93
N SER A 375 7.71 -6.74 23.04
CA SER A 375 6.82 -5.59 23.09
C SER A 375 7.44 -4.40 22.34
N SER A 376 7.35 -4.41 21.02
CA SER A 376 7.69 -3.26 20.17
C SER A 376 6.49 -2.33 20.17
N CYS A 377 6.24 -1.71 21.32
CA CYS A 377 5.40 -0.53 21.40
C CYS A 377 6.25 0.66 20.93
N ASP A 378 6.16 1.01 19.66
CA ASP A 378 6.40 2.40 19.28
C ASP A 378 5.20 3.21 19.79
N ALA A 379 5.49 4.00 20.82
CA ALA A 379 4.55 4.71 21.69
C ALA A 379 3.94 5.96 21.03
N LEU A 380 3.23 5.80 19.91
CA LEU A 380 2.50 6.91 19.28
C LEU A 380 1.00 6.67 19.06
N SER A 381 0.44 5.57 19.57
CA SER A 381 -1.02 5.41 19.68
C SER A 381 -1.37 4.96 21.10
N MET A 382 -1.94 5.87 21.90
CA MET A 382 -2.50 5.55 23.21
C MET A 382 -3.81 4.77 23.06
N SER A 383 -3.71 3.48 22.80
CA SER A 383 -4.73 2.51 23.24
C SER A 383 -4.01 1.20 23.58
N ALA A 384 -4.38 0.59 24.71
CA ALA A 384 -3.71 -0.57 25.26
C ALA A 384 -3.70 -1.73 24.27
N ALA A 385 -2.58 -1.92 23.57
CA ALA A 385 -2.34 -3.11 22.77
C ALA A 385 -2.15 -4.29 23.72
N THR A 386 -3.19 -5.10 23.88
CA THR A 386 -3.08 -6.41 24.54
C THR A 386 -2.11 -7.27 23.71
N SER A 387 -1.01 -7.71 24.34
CA SER A 387 -0.02 -8.59 23.69
C SER A 387 -0.68 -9.87 23.21
N PHE A 388 -0.32 -10.32 21.99
CA PHE A 388 -0.90 -11.51 21.35
C PHE A 388 -0.56 -12.83 22.08
N ASP A 389 0.33 -12.80 23.08
CA ASP A 389 0.76 -13.99 23.83
C ASP A 389 -0.39 -14.70 24.56
N ASP A 390 -1.53 -14.03 24.80
CA ASP A 390 -2.71 -14.63 25.46
C ASP A 390 -3.67 -15.36 24.51
N CYS A 391 -3.40 -15.39 23.20
CA CYS A 391 -4.36 -15.84 22.19
C CYS A 391 -4.27 -17.31 21.79
N GLN A 392 -3.61 -18.14 22.60
CA GLN A 392 -3.39 -19.55 22.25
C GLN A 392 -4.70 -20.35 22.29
N GLY A 393 -5.03 -20.99 21.17
CA GLY A 393 -6.26 -21.77 21.04
C GLY A 393 -7.52 -20.93 20.91
N GLU A 394 -7.39 -19.63 20.61
CA GLU A 394 -8.53 -18.79 20.24
C GLU A 394 -9.01 -19.13 18.83
N LEU A 395 -10.33 -19.09 18.67
CA LEU A 395 -10.99 -19.21 17.38
C LEU A 395 -11.15 -17.80 16.80
N LEU A 396 -10.69 -17.61 15.57
CA LEU A 396 -10.70 -16.35 14.86
C LEU A 396 -11.70 -16.43 13.71
N CYS A 397 -12.67 -15.51 13.65
CA CYS A 397 -13.51 -15.31 12.48
C CYS A 397 -13.00 -14.07 11.74
N ILE A 398 -12.34 -14.28 10.60
CA ILE A 398 -11.76 -13.20 9.80
C ILE A 398 -12.76 -12.78 8.73
N TYR A 399 -12.96 -11.48 8.61
CA TYR A 399 -13.82 -10.90 7.59
C TYR A 399 -13.00 -10.55 6.35
N ARG A 400 -13.47 -10.96 5.17
CA ARG A 400 -12.94 -10.49 3.91
C ARG A 400 -13.20 -8.98 3.81
N PRO A 401 -12.18 -8.13 3.67
CA PRO A 401 -12.38 -6.71 3.56
C PRO A 401 -13.14 -6.36 2.28
N LEU A 402 -14.13 -5.47 2.38
CA LEU A 402 -14.80 -4.88 1.22
C LEU A 402 -13.89 -3.87 0.50
N SER A 403 -13.00 -3.22 1.24
CA SER A 403 -11.99 -2.29 0.76
C SER A 403 -10.67 -2.51 1.51
N PHE A 404 -9.55 -2.32 0.82
CA PHE A 404 -8.20 -2.44 1.36
C PHE A 404 -7.58 -1.07 1.72
N GLU A 405 -8.33 0.03 1.61
CA GLU A 405 -7.81 1.39 1.82
C GLU A 405 -7.22 1.62 3.22
N GLU A 406 -7.82 1.02 4.26
CA GLU A 406 -7.34 1.21 5.63
C GLU A 406 -6.07 0.39 5.94
N GLY A 407 -5.73 -0.60 5.12
CA GLY A 407 -4.68 -1.58 5.45
C GLY A 407 -4.98 -2.35 6.75
N ILE A 408 -6.27 -2.56 7.05
CA ILE A 408 -6.76 -3.25 8.25
C ILE A 408 -7.58 -4.46 7.85
N LEU A 409 -7.33 -5.57 8.54
CA LEU A 409 -8.13 -6.78 8.50
C LEU A 409 -8.95 -6.87 9.78
N MET A 410 -10.28 -6.95 9.63
CA MET A 410 -11.18 -7.10 10.77
C MET A 410 -11.32 -8.58 11.14
N CYS A 411 -11.23 -8.89 12.43
CA CYS A 411 -11.38 -10.24 12.95
C CYS A 411 -12.17 -10.25 14.26
N ARG A 412 -13.10 -11.20 14.41
CA ARG A 412 -13.73 -11.51 15.70
C ARG A 412 -12.98 -12.65 16.40
N VAL A 413 -12.70 -12.47 17.67
CA VAL A 413 -11.99 -13.43 18.52
C VAL A 413 -12.96 -14.12 19.46
N TYR A 414 -12.87 -15.44 19.52
CA TYR A 414 -13.68 -16.31 20.36
C TYR A 414 -12.76 -17.17 21.23
N SER A 415 -12.81 -16.94 22.54
CA SER A 415 -12.06 -17.72 23.51
C SER A 415 -12.92 -18.89 24.02
N PRO A 416 -12.46 -20.15 23.92
CA PRO A 416 -13.22 -21.31 24.40
C PRO A 416 -13.63 -21.16 25.87
N GLY A 417 -14.88 -21.47 26.19
CA GLY A 417 -15.41 -21.42 27.57
C GLY A 417 -15.82 -20.04 28.08
N ILE A 418 -15.55 -18.96 27.33
CA ILE A 418 -16.11 -17.64 27.61
C ILE A 418 -17.41 -17.50 26.81
N PRO A 419 -18.57 -17.23 27.47
CA PRO A 419 -19.81 -16.99 26.75
C PRO A 419 -19.58 -15.90 25.71
N VAL A 420 -19.99 -16.15 24.46
CA VAL A 420 -20.02 -15.11 23.43
C VAL A 420 -20.85 -13.98 24.01
N CYS A 421 -20.24 -12.83 24.28
CA CYS A 421 -20.94 -11.66 24.79
C CYS A 421 -21.65 -11.01 23.60
N CYS A 422 -22.66 -11.72 23.11
CA CYS A 422 -23.48 -11.40 21.95
C CYS A 422 -24.57 -10.42 22.36
N ASP A 423 -24.18 -9.16 22.58
CA ASP A 423 -25.12 -8.07 22.37
C ASP A 423 -24.42 -6.95 21.61
N ASP A 424 -24.53 -7.01 20.28
CA ASP A 424 -24.11 -5.94 19.38
C ASP A 424 -24.78 -4.60 19.76
N LYS A 425 -25.92 -4.65 20.47
CA LYS A 425 -26.64 -3.48 21.01
C LYS A 425 -25.92 -2.78 22.16
N ASN A 426 -25.04 -3.48 22.88
CA ASN A 426 -24.24 -2.91 23.98
C ASN A 426 -22.77 -2.71 23.61
N GLY A 427 -22.39 -2.89 22.33
CA GLY A 427 -21.06 -2.54 21.85
C GLY A 427 -19.95 -3.31 22.55
N CYS A 428 -20.03 -4.65 22.61
CA CYS A 428 -18.92 -5.46 23.08
C CYS A 428 -17.78 -5.47 22.04
N ASN A 429 -17.10 -4.32 21.91
CA ASN A 429 -15.89 -4.13 21.10
C ASN A 429 -14.74 -5.03 21.54
N ILE A 430 -14.87 -5.69 22.71
CA ILE A 430 -13.85 -6.54 23.32
C ILE A 430 -13.49 -7.74 22.41
N CYS A 431 -14.42 -8.19 21.56
CA CYS A 431 -14.18 -9.34 20.68
C CYS A 431 -13.73 -8.95 19.26
N LEU A 432 -13.79 -7.67 18.86
CA LEU A 432 -13.40 -7.25 17.50
C LEU A 432 -11.96 -6.72 17.52
N ARG A 433 -11.08 -7.40 16.78
CA ARG A 433 -9.68 -7.01 16.61
C ARG A 433 -9.43 -6.49 15.21
N LYS A 434 -8.59 -5.45 15.17
CA LYS A 434 -8.04 -4.87 13.95
C LYS A 434 -6.62 -5.41 13.79
N LEU A 435 -6.41 -6.22 12.77
CA LEU A 435 -5.09 -6.73 12.41
C LEU A 435 -4.52 -5.89 11.27
N ARG A 436 -3.21 -5.73 11.23
CA ARG A 436 -2.52 -5.05 10.13
C ARG A 436 -1.89 -6.08 9.21
N PHE A 437 -1.89 -5.82 7.90
CA PHE A 437 -1.34 -6.78 6.94
C PHE A 437 0.16 -7.03 7.15
N TYR A 438 0.92 -6.02 7.60
CA TYR A 438 2.33 -6.19 7.92
C TYR A 438 2.60 -7.06 9.17
N GLU A 439 1.58 -7.45 9.96
CA GLU A 439 1.70 -8.40 11.07
C GLU A 439 1.83 -9.85 10.55
N ARG A 440 2.77 -10.06 9.62
CA ARG A 440 2.98 -11.31 8.89
C ARG A 440 3.17 -12.50 9.82
N GLU A 441 3.97 -12.34 10.88
CA GLU A 441 4.26 -13.40 11.84
C GLU A 441 2.98 -13.92 12.49
N LEU A 442 2.06 -13.00 12.83
CA LEU A 442 0.76 -13.37 13.37
C LEU A 442 -0.07 -14.11 12.32
N LEU A 443 -0.24 -13.51 11.13
CA LEU A 443 -1.10 -14.06 10.08
C LEU A 443 -0.59 -15.40 9.53
N SER A 444 0.72 -15.66 9.65
CA SER A 444 1.33 -16.94 9.29
C SER A 444 1.00 -18.10 10.25
N ARG A 445 0.47 -17.83 11.44
CA ARG A 445 0.15 -18.86 12.46
C ARG A 445 -1.33 -19.23 12.51
N ILE A 446 -2.11 -18.69 11.57
CA ILE A 446 -3.55 -18.83 11.53
C ILE A 446 -3.89 -19.96 10.56
N HIS A 447 -4.56 -21.01 11.06
CA HIS A 447 -4.93 -22.19 10.28
C HIS A 447 -6.44 -22.28 10.08
N PRO A 448 -6.93 -22.50 8.85
CA PRO A 448 -8.37 -22.55 8.61
C PRO A 448 -8.98 -23.76 9.29
N ILE A 449 -10.18 -23.58 9.83
CA ILE A 449 -10.97 -24.63 10.45
C ILE A 449 -12.38 -24.64 9.87
N MET A 450 -13.03 -25.80 9.94
CA MET A 450 -14.47 -25.87 9.71
C MET A 450 -15.21 -25.09 10.79
N ILE A 451 -16.34 -24.47 10.44
CA ILE A 451 -17.16 -23.69 11.39
C ILE A 451 -17.47 -24.57 12.61
N PRO A 452 -17.11 -24.14 13.83
CA PRO A 452 -17.40 -24.91 15.04
C PRO A 452 -18.91 -25.12 15.20
N THR A 453 -19.34 -26.36 15.46
CA THR A 453 -20.76 -26.71 15.63
C THR A 453 -21.42 -25.92 16.76
N GLU A 454 -20.67 -25.59 17.80
CA GLU A 454 -21.09 -24.77 18.95
C GLU A 454 -21.48 -23.34 18.54
N VAL A 455 -20.73 -22.76 17.58
CA VAL A 455 -21.04 -21.44 17.02
C VAL A 455 -22.27 -21.54 16.13
N GLN A 456 -22.39 -22.60 15.31
CA GLN A 456 -23.57 -22.80 14.46
C GLN A 456 -24.86 -22.88 15.30
N GLN A 457 -24.83 -23.58 16.43
CA GLN A 457 -25.99 -23.71 17.33
C GLN A 457 -26.36 -22.39 18.01
N SER A 458 -25.36 -21.60 18.42
CA SER A 458 -25.57 -20.31 19.08
C SER A 458 -26.23 -19.28 18.16
N THR A 459 -25.82 -19.24 16.88
CA THR A 459 -26.44 -18.35 15.88
C THR A 459 -27.90 -18.72 15.62
N VAL A 460 -28.23 -20.02 15.55
CA VAL A 460 -29.62 -20.50 15.35
C VAL A 460 -30.51 -20.17 16.54
N HIS A 461 -30.00 -20.28 17.78
CA HIS A 461 -30.78 -19.91 18.97
C HIS A 461 -31.02 -18.39 19.08
N SER A 462 -30.05 -17.54 18.75
CA SER A 462 -30.25 -16.09 18.73
C SER A 462 -31.36 -15.67 17.76
N MET A 463 -31.49 -16.35 16.61
CA MET A 463 -32.56 -16.09 15.64
C MET A 463 -33.93 -16.57 16.12
N ALA A 464 -34.00 -17.71 16.79
CA ALA A 464 -35.26 -18.25 17.32
C ALA A 464 -35.87 -17.34 18.42
N TYR A 465 -35.05 -16.69 19.24
CA TYR A 465 -35.53 -15.74 20.25
C TYR A 465 -36.10 -14.44 19.66
N SER A 466 -35.51 -13.91 18.58
CA SER A 466 -36.06 -12.74 17.87
C SER A 466 -37.37 -13.05 17.13
N ALA A 467 -37.56 -14.29 16.66
CA ALA A 467 -38.81 -14.71 16.04
C ALA A 467 -39.94 -14.94 17.08
N ALA A 468 -39.60 -15.38 18.30
CA ALA A 468 -40.58 -15.68 19.34
C ALA A 468 -41.12 -14.44 20.09
N SER A 469 -40.48 -13.27 19.99
CA SER A 469 -40.91 -12.04 20.69
C SER A 469 -41.95 -11.20 19.93
N ASN A 470 -42.45 -11.65 18.77
CA ASN A 470 -43.43 -10.90 17.96
C ASN A 470 -44.88 -11.44 18.07
N GLY A 471 -45.23 -12.10 19.17
CA GLY A 471 -46.61 -12.49 19.46
C GLY A 471 -47.42 -11.39 20.19
N ASP A 472 -48.45 -10.88 19.50
CA ASP A 472 -49.61 -10.13 20.00
C ASP A 472 -49.47 -8.68 20.52
N VAL A 473 -49.77 -7.68 19.67
CA VAL A 473 -50.78 -6.62 19.91
C VAL A 473 -51.39 -6.13 18.57
N HIS A 474 -52.72 -6.06 18.55
CA HIS A 474 -53.68 -5.64 17.52
C HIS A 474 -53.30 -4.67 16.37
N SER A 475 -53.70 -5.08 15.15
CA SER A 475 -54.45 -4.33 14.12
C SER A 475 -54.18 -2.82 13.96
N ALA A 476 -53.15 -2.47 13.18
CA ALA A 476 -53.11 -1.23 12.40
C ALA A 476 -52.42 -1.48 11.05
N LYS A 477 -52.92 -0.83 9.99
CA LYS A 477 -52.48 -0.97 8.59
C LYS A 477 -50.96 -0.83 8.42
N PRO A 478 -50.33 -1.59 7.50
CA PRO A 478 -48.90 -1.47 7.25
C PRO A 478 -48.60 -0.12 6.58
N ARG A 479 -47.75 0.68 7.22
CA ARG A 479 -46.92 1.68 6.55
C ARG A 479 -45.65 0.95 6.14
N GLU A 480 -45.35 0.95 4.85
CA GLU A 480 -44.02 0.59 4.34
C GLU A 480 -42.98 1.46 5.05
N LEU A 481 -42.13 0.81 5.83
CA LEU A 481 -40.88 1.36 6.33
C LEU A 481 -39.79 0.49 5.70
N SER A 482 -39.07 1.07 4.74
CA SER A 482 -37.84 0.51 4.21
C SER A 482 -36.80 0.44 5.34
N ILE A 483 -36.21 -0.73 5.52
CA ILE A 483 -35.00 -0.90 6.33
C ILE A 483 -33.83 -0.59 5.39
N GLU A 484 -33.45 0.69 5.32
CA GLU A 484 -32.11 1.10 4.89
C GLU A 484 -31.26 1.35 6.15
N SER A 485 -30.00 0.92 6.07
CA SER A 485 -28.86 1.37 6.89
C SER A 485 -28.77 0.91 8.36
N ALA A 486 -27.98 -0.13 8.58
CA ALA A 486 -27.19 -0.31 9.80
C ALA A 486 -25.70 -0.58 9.45
N PHE A 487 -25.13 0.30 8.63
CA PHE A 487 -23.70 0.62 8.66
C PHE A 487 -23.60 2.14 8.82
N SER A 488 -23.82 2.62 10.04
CA SER A 488 -23.44 3.98 10.38
C SER A 488 -21.92 4.03 10.43
N ILE A 489 -21.33 4.57 9.36
CA ILE A 489 -20.01 5.18 9.40
C ILE A 489 -20.05 6.18 10.57
N ILE A 490 -19.15 6.01 11.54
CA ILE A 490 -18.93 7.02 12.58
C ILE A 490 -18.28 8.21 11.87
N ASN A 491 -19.09 9.16 11.42
CA ASN A 491 -18.60 10.50 11.09
C ASN A 491 -18.34 11.20 12.43
N ILE A 492 -17.07 11.53 12.66
CA ILE A 492 -16.68 12.49 13.69
C ILE A 492 -17.00 13.86 13.11
N ASP A 493 -18.15 14.43 13.46
CA ASP A 493 -18.44 15.84 13.25
C ASP A 493 -17.62 16.65 14.26
N GLU A 494 -16.68 17.47 13.75
CA GLU A 494 -16.09 18.56 14.52
C GLU A 494 -17.10 19.70 14.57
N ASP A 495 -17.85 19.79 15.67
CA ASP A 495 -18.66 20.97 16.01
C ASP A 495 -17.73 22.17 16.21
N SER A 496 -17.61 23.01 15.18
CA SER A 496 -17.10 24.37 15.30
C SER A 496 -18.26 25.31 15.64
N ASP A 497 -18.47 25.55 16.93
CA ASP A 497 -19.29 26.65 17.42
C ASP A 497 -18.39 27.60 18.22
N ALA A 498 -17.88 28.63 17.54
CA ALA A 498 -17.34 29.82 18.18
C ALA A 498 -17.80 31.05 17.39
N SER A 499 -19.00 31.50 17.76
CA SER A 499 -19.47 32.85 17.51
C SER A 499 -18.56 33.87 18.18
N GLY A 500 -18.11 34.86 17.41
CA GLY A 500 -17.29 35.98 17.89
C GLY A 500 -17.47 37.19 17.00
N TYR A 501 -18.36 38.08 17.42
CA TYR A 501 -18.64 39.39 16.82
C TYR A 501 -17.38 40.24 16.62
N SER A 502 -17.26 40.89 15.46
CA SER A 502 -17.03 42.35 15.41
C SER A 502 -17.52 42.93 14.09
N SER A 503 -18.13 44.09 14.24
CA SER A 503 -19.03 44.81 13.36
C SER A 503 -18.37 45.96 12.59
N VAL A 504 -19.15 46.50 11.62
CA VAL A 504 -19.05 47.84 10.97
C VAL A 504 -17.95 47.94 9.90
N GLU A 505 -18.21 48.28 8.64
CA GLU A 505 -18.85 49.52 8.17
C GLU A 505 -19.49 49.38 6.77
N VAL A 506 -20.69 49.94 6.62
CA VAL A 506 -21.37 50.25 5.36
C VAL A 506 -21.09 51.71 5.01
N ILE A 507 -20.91 52.02 3.73
CA ILE A 507 -21.30 53.22 2.92
C ILE A 507 -20.43 53.13 1.65
N GLY A 508 -20.87 53.27 0.41
CA GLY A 508 -22.13 53.64 -0.21
C GLY A 508 -21.82 53.99 -1.67
N SER A 509 -22.56 53.36 -2.59
CA SER A 509 -22.91 53.76 -3.97
C SER A 509 -22.25 55.00 -4.62
N VAL A 510 -21.75 54.82 -5.85
CA VAL A 510 -22.42 55.26 -7.09
C VAL A 510 -22.37 54.13 -8.10
#